data_AF-A0A7J6QM18-F1
#
_entry.id   AF-A0A7J6QM18-F1
#
_cell.length_a   1.000
_cell.length_b   1.000
_cell.length_c   1.000
_cell.angle_alpha   90.00
_cell.angle_beta   90.00
_cell.angle_gamma   90.00
#
_symmetry.space_group_name_H-M   'P 1'
#
loop_
_entity.id
_entity.type
_entity.pdbx_description
1 polymer ?
#
loop_
_entity_poly.entity_id
_entity_poly.type
_entity_poly.pdbx_seq_one_letter_code
_entity_poly.pdbx_strand_id
1 'polypeptide(L)'
;VYPSASHTSPCSTSEEYVNVTVDLSTLAPSSSASSLLRWDTVVVLKPAVLDVCYCSPATAMQCLVYGGTLTVLGPSPDQTHAPLSAGLAGAITIEGTGLNSLSRVKVLPASQVCGSSASDSAGLLSIPTSPSLDANGSVVYNNTLFEAPGSYRLCWCGKMTMPECRICCVSPWDYSVDAGLVDVTGPEGNIIVTPPAGLG
;
A
#
# COMPACT_ATOMS: atom_id res chain seq x y z
N VAL A 1 26.90 -41.45 -2.67
CA VAL A 1 26.82 -40.37 -3.69
C VAL A 1 25.45 -39.75 -3.56
N TYR A 2 25.34 -38.63 -2.85
CA TYR A 2 24.10 -37.84 -2.81
C TYR A 2 24.01 -37.05 -4.12
N PRO A 3 22.85 -36.95 -4.77
CA PRO A 3 22.72 -36.13 -5.96
C PRO A 3 22.88 -34.66 -5.56
N SER A 4 23.89 -34.01 -6.13
CA SER A 4 24.09 -32.57 -6.06
C SER A 4 22.97 -31.89 -6.83
N ALA A 5 21.92 -31.48 -6.14
CA ALA A 5 20.99 -30.50 -6.67
C ALA A 5 21.75 -29.19 -6.85
N SER A 6 21.85 -28.72 -8.10
CA SER A 6 22.36 -27.40 -8.44
C SER A 6 21.42 -26.35 -7.87
N HIS A 7 21.65 -25.95 -6.62
CA HIS A 7 20.94 -24.84 -6.00
C HIS A 7 21.60 -23.56 -6.53
N THR A 8 21.07 -23.03 -7.63
CA THR A 8 21.43 -21.68 -8.08
C THR A 8 20.99 -20.72 -6.99
N SER A 9 21.95 -20.01 -6.37
CA SER A 9 21.65 -19.01 -5.35
C SER A 9 20.74 -17.94 -5.96
N PRO A 10 19.64 -17.52 -5.32
CA PRO A 10 18.81 -16.42 -5.81
C PRO A 10 19.61 -15.12 -6.00
N CYS A 11 20.74 -14.99 -5.29
CA CYS A 11 21.67 -13.88 -5.41
C CYS A 11 22.61 -13.94 -6.64
N SER A 12 22.44 -14.93 -7.54
CA SER A 12 23.32 -15.17 -8.71
C SER A 12 22.70 -14.82 -10.07
N THR A 13 21.43 -14.43 -10.12
CA THR A 13 20.72 -14.07 -11.36
C THR A 13 20.35 -12.58 -11.37
N SER A 14 20.83 -11.86 -12.38
CA SER A 14 20.65 -10.41 -12.56
C SER A 14 19.29 -10.02 -13.14
N GLU A 15 18.22 -10.76 -12.84
CA GLU A 15 16.92 -10.52 -13.47
C GLU A 15 15.99 -9.72 -12.54
N GLU A 16 15.66 -8.54 -13.04
CA GLU A 16 14.52 -7.70 -12.66
C GLU A 16 14.60 -7.05 -11.26
N TYR A 17 15.36 -5.95 -11.19
CA TYR A 17 15.12 -4.91 -10.19
C TYR A 17 13.69 -4.40 -10.37
N VAL A 18 12.74 -4.96 -9.63
CA VAL A 18 11.45 -4.32 -9.38
C VAL A 18 11.78 -2.89 -8.94
N ASN A 19 11.14 -1.89 -9.56
CA ASN A 19 11.27 -0.46 -9.26
C ASN A 19 10.91 -0.16 -7.80
N VAL A 20 11.75 -0.62 -6.89
CA VAL A 20 11.88 -0.22 -5.51
C VAL A 20 12.72 1.03 -5.61
N THR A 21 12.11 2.19 -5.35
CA THR A 21 12.83 3.47 -5.16
C THR A 21 13.58 3.41 -3.82
N VAL A 22 14.41 2.38 -3.65
CA VAL A 22 15.55 2.43 -2.80
C VAL A 22 16.69 2.50 -3.78
N ASP A 23 17.47 3.57 -3.69
CA ASP A 23 18.79 3.64 -4.30
C ASP A 23 19.64 2.53 -3.63
N LEU A 24 19.41 1.27 -4.04
CA LEU A 24 20.03 0.06 -3.47
C LEU A 24 21.43 -0.14 -4.05
N SER A 25 22.14 0.94 -4.34
CA SER A 25 23.59 0.90 -4.36
C SER A 25 24.07 0.72 -2.91
N THR A 26 24.08 -0.53 -2.44
CA THR A 26 24.76 -1.00 -1.20
C THR A 26 24.51 -0.15 0.05
N LEU A 27 23.48 -0.49 0.84
CA LEU A 27 23.30 0.11 2.16
C LEU A 27 24.30 -0.49 3.15
N ALA A 28 25.17 0.35 3.73
CA ALA A 28 25.98 -0.04 4.87
C ALA A 28 25.09 -0.19 6.13
N PRO A 29 25.38 -1.14 7.03
CA PRO A 29 24.63 -1.29 8.27
C PRO A 29 24.80 -0.05 9.17
N SER A 30 23.71 0.40 9.80
CA SER A 30 23.71 1.47 10.80
C SER A 30 24.43 1.06 12.09
N SER A 31 24.49 -0.24 12.38
CA SER A 31 25.35 -0.81 13.42
C SER A 31 25.73 -2.25 13.10
N SER A 32 26.91 -2.66 13.60
CA SER A 32 27.43 -4.02 13.44
C SER A 32 27.92 -4.56 14.78
N ALA A 33 27.45 -5.74 15.15
CA ALA A 33 27.99 -6.59 16.21
C ALA A 33 28.56 -7.87 15.59
N SER A 34 29.22 -8.72 16.40
CA SER A 34 29.85 -9.97 15.94
C SER A 34 28.90 -10.95 15.24
N SER A 35 27.58 -10.82 15.46
CA SER A 35 26.56 -11.71 14.90
C SER A 35 25.33 -10.98 14.35
N LEU A 36 25.34 -9.65 14.31
CA LEU A 36 24.17 -8.85 13.92
C LEU A 36 24.60 -7.64 13.11
N LEU A 37 24.01 -7.50 11.93
CA LEU A 37 24.02 -6.27 11.16
C LEU A 37 22.62 -5.67 11.22
N ARG A 38 22.55 -4.36 11.45
CA ARG A 38 21.28 -3.64 11.57
C ARG A 38 21.24 -2.49 10.58
N TRP A 39 20.07 -2.27 9.99
CA TRP A 39 19.76 -1.12 9.15
C TRP A 39 18.50 -0.47 9.69
N ASP A 40 18.56 0.81 10.07
CA ASP A 40 17.44 1.52 10.67
C ASP A 40 16.57 2.30 9.67
N THR A 41 17.02 2.41 8.41
CA THR A 41 16.40 3.29 7.39
C THR A 41 15.98 2.56 6.12
N VAL A 42 15.65 1.26 6.21
CA VAL A 42 15.13 0.52 5.05
C VAL A 42 13.66 0.86 4.85
N VAL A 43 13.36 1.55 3.75
CA VAL A 43 11.99 1.91 3.36
C VAL A 43 11.63 1.14 2.11
N VAL A 44 10.67 0.22 2.18
CA VAL A 44 10.15 -0.47 1.00
C VAL A 44 8.78 0.11 0.67
N LEU A 45 8.68 0.71 -0.52
CA LEU A 45 7.49 1.47 -0.93
C LEU A 45 6.43 0.61 -1.63
N LYS A 46 6.74 -0.66 -1.95
CA LYS A 46 5.89 -1.56 -2.73
C LYS A 46 5.84 -2.93 -2.07
N PRO A 47 4.68 -3.60 -2.03
CA PRO A 47 4.61 -4.99 -1.60
C PRO A 47 5.42 -5.86 -2.56
N ALA A 48 6.28 -6.71 -2.01
CA ALA A 48 7.16 -7.58 -2.76
C ALA A 48 7.68 -8.69 -1.85
N VAL A 49 8.04 -9.82 -2.45
CA VAL A 49 8.91 -10.81 -1.81
C VAL A 49 10.31 -10.56 -2.35
N LEU A 50 11.21 -10.13 -1.48
CA LEU A 50 12.58 -9.75 -1.84
C LEU A 50 13.56 -10.76 -1.26
N ASP A 51 14.49 -11.24 -2.09
CA ASP A 51 15.64 -11.99 -1.61
C ASP A 51 16.68 -11.02 -1.04
N VAL A 52 17.06 -11.23 0.20
CA VAL A 52 18.08 -10.42 0.89
C VAL A 52 19.44 -11.07 0.65
N CYS A 53 20.32 -10.36 -0.04
CA CYS A 53 21.67 -10.81 -0.35
C CYS A 53 22.70 -9.96 0.38
N TYR A 54 23.73 -10.62 0.91
CA TYR A 54 24.81 -9.99 1.68
C TYR A 54 26.15 -10.05 0.92
N CYS A 55 26.86 -8.93 0.93
CA CYS A 55 28.22 -8.81 0.42
C CYS A 55 29.22 -8.90 1.59
N SER A 56 30.06 -9.93 1.60
CA SER A 56 31.17 -10.00 2.57
C SER A 56 32.31 -9.05 2.14
N PRO A 57 32.94 -8.32 3.08
CA PRO A 57 34.07 -7.45 2.75
C PRO A 57 35.31 -8.21 2.23
N ALA A 58 35.37 -9.53 2.42
CA ALA A 58 36.46 -10.37 1.92
C ALA A 58 36.35 -10.65 0.40
N THR A 59 35.16 -10.48 -0.19
CA THR A 59 34.86 -10.78 -1.59
C THR A 59 33.96 -9.68 -2.16
N ALA A 60 34.45 -8.44 -2.13
CA ALA A 60 33.70 -7.22 -2.45
C ALA A 60 33.12 -7.11 -3.88
N MET A 61 33.20 -8.17 -4.70
CA MET A 61 32.74 -8.14 -6.09
C MET A 61 31.45 -8.94 -6.35
N GLN A 62 30.95 -9.75 -5.40
CA GLN A 62 29.73 -10.54 -5.62
C GLN A 62 28.92 -10.71 -4.33
N CYS A 63 27.71 -10.14 -4.27
CA CYS A 63 26.79 -10.33 -3.14
C CYS A 63 26.11 -11.71 -3.25
N LEU A 64 26.86 -12.80 -3.08
CA LEU A 64 26.35 -14.17 -3.31
C LEU A 64 25.76 -14.85 -2.08
N VAL A 65 25.91 -14.25 -0.90
CA VAL A 65 25.45 -14.87 0.35
C VAL A 65 23.97 -14.56 0.53
N TYR A 66 23.14 -15.60 0.39
CA TYR A 66 21.71 -15.49 0.69
C TYR A 66 21.49 -15.33 2.20
N GLY A 67 20.90 -14.20 2.57
CA GLY A 67 20.59 -13.82 3.96
C GLY A 67 19.16 -14.11 4.39
N GLY A 68 18.27 -14.48 3.47
CA GLY A 68 16.86 -14.78 3.74
C GLY A 68 15.91 -14.06 2.79
N THR A 69 14.60 -14.17 3.05
CA THR A 69 13.56 -13.44 2.33
C THR A 69 12.97 -12.33 3.20
N LEU A 70 12.69 -11.18 2.58
CA LEU A 70 11.90 -10.09 3.14
C LEU A 70 10.57 -10.03 2.41
N THR A 71 9.49 -10.34 3.11
CA THR A 71 8.13 -10.21 2.57
C THR A 71 7.53 -8.88 3.02
N VAL A 72 7.29 -7.99 2.06
CA VAL A 72 6.61 -6.71 2.28
C VAL A 72 5.15 -6.88 1.88
N LEU A 73 4.27 -6.69 2.86
CA LEU A 73 2.81 -6.80 2.69
C LEU A 73 2.22 -5.42 2.41
N GLY A 74 1.08 -5.39 1.72
CA GLY A 74 0.34 -4.17 1.45
C GLY A 74 -0.31 -4.13 0.08
N PRO A 75 -0.97 -3.00 -0.25
CA PRO A 75 -1.61 -2.76 -1.53
C PRO A 75 -0.62 -2.76 -2.69
N SER A 76 -0.99 -3.33 -3.82
CA SER A 76 -0.23 -3.17 -5.06
C SER A 76 -0.13 -1.69 -5.44
N PRO A 77 1.02 -1.21 -5.95
CA PRO A 77 1.19 0.19 -6.31
C PRO A 77 0.35 0.58 -7.52
N ASP A 78 0.08 1.89 -7.66
CA ASP A 78 -0.48 2.52 -8.86
C ASP A 78 -1.84 1.93 -9.32
N GLN A 79 -2.63 1.41 -8.38
CA GLN A 79 -3.97 0.91 -8.66
C GLN A 79 -4.89 2.05 -9.13
N THR A 80 -5.61 1.79 -10.23
CA THR A 80 -6.69 2.67 -10.69
C THR A 80 -8.01 1.98 -10.40
N HIS A 81 -8.84 2.61 -9.57
CA HIS A 81 -10.12 2.05 -9.16
C HIS A 81 -11.22 2.39 -10.17
N ALA A 82 -12.23 1.54 -10.27
CA ALA A 82 -13.39 1.82 -11.11
C ALA A 82 -14.04 3.15 -10.67
N PRO A 83 -14.49 4.00 -11.61
CA PRO A 83 -15.05 5.28 -11.27
C PRO A 83 -16.35 5.10 -10.47
N LEU A 84 -16.52 5.94 -9.45
CA LEU A 84 -17.72 6.02 -8.64
C LEU A 84 -18.59 7.20 -9.07
N SER A 85 -19.83 7.23 -8.60
CA SER A 85 -20.74 8.35 -8.83
C SER A 85 -21.05 9.07 -7.51
N ALA A 86 -20.91 10.39 -7.50
CA ALA A 86 -21.27 11.22 -6.35
C ALA A 86 -22.75 11.00 -5.98
N GLY A 87 -23.02 10.85 -4.69
CA GLY A 87 -24.36 10.57 -4.16
C GLY A 87 -24.81 9.10 -4.27
N LEU A 88 -24.02 8.22 -4.88
CA LEU A 88 -24.31 6.78 -4.95
C LEU A 88 -23.28 5.96 -4.18
N ALA A 89 -23.78 5.03 -3.37
CA ALA A 89 -22.93 4.09 -2.64
C ALA A 89 -22.24 3.13 -3.62
N GLY A 90 -20.92 3.04 -3.52
CA GLY A 90 -20.07 2.19 -4.35
C GLY A 90 -19.20 1.26 -3.53
N ALA A 91 -18.32 0.52 -4.22
CA ALA A 91 -17.33 -0.33 -3.61
C ALA A 91 -15.93 0.05 -4.12
N ILE A 92 -14.97 0.14 -3.19
CA ILE A 92 -13.55 0.29 -3.51
C ILE A 92 -12.86 -1.03 -3.17
N THR A 93 -12.13 -1.59 -4.12
CA THR A 93 -11.44 -2.88 -3.96
C THR A 93 -9.95 -2.65 -4.05
N ILE A 94 -9.24 -2.91 -2.95
CA ILE A 94 -7.78 -2.82 -2.89
C ILE A 94 -7.19 -4.22 -3.05
N GLU A 95 -6.36 -4.38 -4.07
CA GLU A 95 -5.60 -5.59 -4.34
C GLU A 95 -4.19 -5.47 -3.75
N GLY A 96 -3.55 -6.60 -3.46
CA GLY A 96 -2.22 -6.59 -2.86
C GLY A 96 -1.85 -7.91 -2.20
N THR A 97 -0.77 -7.91 -1.44
CA THR A 97 -0.24 -9.11 -0.77
C THR A 97 -0.42 -9.00 0.74
N GLY A 98 -0.93 -10.06 1.38
CA GLY A 98 -1.13 -10.13 2.83
C GLY A 98 -2.09 -9.08 3.38
N LEU A 99 -3.03 -8.63 2.54
CA LEU A 99 -4.12 -7.78 2.98
C LEU A 99 -5.04 -8.54 3.94
N ASN A 100 -5.71 -7.79 4.81
CA ASN A 100 -6.61 -8.37 5.81
C ASN A 100 -7.76 -7.41 6.15
N SER A 101 -8.81 -7.92 6.82
CA SER A 101 -9.99 -7.14 7.23
C SER A 101 -9.73 -6.09 8.32
N LEU A 102 -8.53 -6.07 8.89
CA LEU A 102 -8.09 -5.03 9.83
C LEU A 102 -7.44 -3.84 9.11
N SER A 103 -7.20 -3.94 7.80
CA SER A 103 -6.73 -2.82 6.97
C SER A 103 -7.65 -1.61 7.09
N ARG A 104 -7.07 -0.42 7.10
CA ARG A 104 -7.81 0.86 7.10
C ARG A 104 -7.35 1.69 5.92
N VAL A 105 -8.25 2.53 5.45
CA VAL A 105 -7.97 3.51 4.42
C VAL A 105 -8.41 4.88 4.88
N LYS A 106 -7.67 5.86 4.39
CA LYS A 106 -7.97 7.27 4.49
C LYS A 106 -8.10 7.82 3.08
N VAL A 107 -9.04 8.72 2.87
CA VAL A 107 -9.29 9.26 1.52
C VAL A 107 -8.90 10.72 1.51
N LEU A 108 -7.90 11.07 0.70
CA LEU A 108 -7.42 12.45 0.58
C LEU A 108 -7.78 13.00 -0.82
N PRO A 109 -7.80 14.33 -1.01
CA PRO A 109 -7.78 14.90 -2.35
C PRO A 109 -6.56 14.38 -3.13
N ALA A 110 -6.68 14.13 -4.44
CA ALA A 110 -5.59 13.57 -5.25
C ALA A 110 -4.27 14.38 -5.21
N SER A 111 -4.36 15.69 -4.94
CA SER A 111 -3.21 16.60 -4.80
C SER A 111 -2.42 16.41 -3.50
N GLN A 112 -2.96 15.69 -2.53
CA GLN A 112 -2.30 15.38 -1.26
C GLN A 112 -1.54 14.06 -1.35
N VAL A 113 -0.58 13.88 -0.46
CA VAL A 113 0.22 12.66 -0.33
C VAL A 113 -0.15 11.90 0.94
N CYS A 114 0.01 10.58 0.87
CA CYS A 114 -0.13 9.70 2.03
C CYS A 114 0.96 9.98 3.07
N GLY A 115 0.67 9.67 4.33
CA GLY A 115 1.56 9.94 5.44
C GLY A 115 1.69 11.43 5.74
N SER A 116 0.57 12.16 5.65
CA SER A 116 0.49 13.59 5.97
C SER A 116 -0.51 13.83 7.11
N SER A 117 -0.47 15.01 7.71
CA SER A 117 -1.47 15.44 8.72
C SER A 117 -2.84 15.77 8.13
N ALA A 118 -3.03 15.65 6.81
CA ALA A 118 -4.31 15.91 6.17
C ALA A 118 -5.40 14.99 6.73
N SER A 119 -6.59 15.50 7.03
CA SER A 119 -7.77 14.71 7.40
C SER A 119 -8.40 14.05 6.17
N ASP A 120 -9.41 13.19 6.37
CA ASP A 120 -10.24 12.72 5.25
C ASP A 120 -10.78 13.90 4.44
N SER A 121 -10.89 13.70 3.13
CA SER A 121 -11.40 14.69 2.19
C SER A 121 -12.83 15.06 2.54
N ALA A 122 -13.14 16.36 2.49
CA ALA A 122 -14.51 16.84 2.71
C ALA A 122 -15.51 16.18 1.74
N GLY A 123 -15.07 15.83 0.52
CA GLY A 123 -15.91 15.16 -0.47
C GLY A 123 -16.27 13.70 -0.15
N LEU A 124 -15.69 13.10 0.89
CA LEU A 124 -16.05 11.76 1.37
C LEU A 124 -17.12 11.88 2.48
N LEU A 125 -18.29 11.28 2.27
CA LEU A 125 -19.33 11.19 3.31
C LEU A 125 -19.11 9.99 4.22
N SER A 126 -18.80 8.83 3.65
CA SER A 126 -18.61 7.62 4.44
C SER A 126 -17.77 6.58 3.72
N ILE A 127 -16.87 5.95 4.47
CA ILE A 127 -16.18 4.72 4.09
C ILE A 127 -16.24 3.76 5.29
N PRO A 128 -16.50 2.45 5.10
CA PRO A 128 -16.54 1.54 6.22
C PRO A 128 -15.19 1.45 6.92
N THR A 129 -15.24 1.46 8.24
CA THR A 129 -14.03 1.22 9.03
C THR A 129 -13.59 -0.23 8.98
N SER A 130 -14.46 -1.19 8.64
CA SER A 130 -14.14 -2.62 8.57
C SER A 130 -14.46 -3.16 7.18
N PRO A 131 -13.46 -3.35 6.31
CA PRO A 131 -13.67 -3.93 5.00
C PRO A 131 -13.87 -5.45 5.06
N SER A 132 -14.46 -6.00 4.00
CA SER A 132 -14.52 -7.45 3.77
C SER A 132 -13.32 -7.93 2.94
N LEU A 133 -13.00 -9.22 3.03
CA LEU A 133 -12.10 -9.87 2.09
C LEU A 133 -12.93 -10.56 1.01
N ASP A 134 -12.53 -10.41 -0.25
CA ASP A 134 -13.12 -11.18 -1.34
C ASP A 134 -12.45 -12.57 -1.48
N ALA A 135 -12.89 -13.36 -2.46
CA ALA A 135 -12.37 -14.69 -2.71
C ALA A 135 -10.89 -14.70 -3.19
N ASN A 136 -10.39 -13.57 -3.68
CA ASN A 136 -9.04 -13.40 -4.19
C ASN A 136 -8.07 -12.86 -3.12
N GLY A 137 -8.58 -12.55 -1.91
CA GLY A 137 -7.80 -11.94 -0.84
C GLY A 137 -7.66 -10.42 -0.94
N SER A 138 -8.43 -9.78 -1.83
CA SER A 138 -8.52 -8.33 -1.93
C SER A 138 -9.44 -7.77 -0.84
N VAL A 139 -9.16 -6.54 -0.42
CA VAL A 139 -9.91 -5.84 0.63
C VAL A 139 -10.95 -4.94 -0.03
N VAL A 140 -12.22 -5.15 0.31
CA VAL A 140 -13.35 -4.43 -0.29
C VAL A 140 -14.03 -3.52 0.74
N TYR A 141 -14.08 -2.23 0.43
CA TYR A 141 -14.80 -1.18 1.16
C TYR A 141 -16.15 -0.92 0.49
N ASN A 142 -17.15 -1.73 0.84
CA ASN A 142 -18.52 -1.61 0.35
C ASN A 142 -19.26 -0.38 0.91
N ASN A 143 -20.28 0.11 0.24
CA ASN A 143 -21.06 1.28 0.69
C ASN A 143 -20.20 2.54 0.92
N THR A 144 -19.14 2.71 0.13
CA THR A 144 -18.36 3.95 0.12
C THR A 144 -19.16 5.03 -0.60
N LEU A 145 -19.30 6.21 0.00
CA LEU A 145 -20.14 7.29 -0.50
C LEU A 145 -19.36 8.61 -0.53
N PHE A 146 -19.38 9.26 -1.69
CA PHE A 146 -18.82 10.58 -1.92
C PHE A 146 -19.94 11.58 -2.17
N GLU A 147 -19.84 12.77 -1.60
CA GLU A 147 -20.80 13.86 -1.86
C GLU A 147 -20.46 14.67 -3.12
N ALA A 148 -19.17 14.76 -3.46
CA ALA A 148 -18.70 15.63 -4.53
C ALA A 148 -17.88 14.86 -5.57
N PRO A 149 -18.04 15.17 -6.87
CA PRO A 149 -17.15 14.64 -7.89
C PRO A 149 -15.72 15.19 -7.70
N GLY A 150 -14.74 14.44 -8.18
CA GLY A 150 -13.33 14.76 -8.05
C GLY A 150 -12.44 13.52 -8.09
N SER A 151 -11.13 13.74 -8.09
CA SER A 151 -10.14 12.67 -7.98
C SER A 151 -9.63 12.58 -6.55
N TYR A 152 -9.60 11.37 -6.00
CA TYR A 152 -9.27 11.11 -4.61
C TYR A 152 -8.15 10.06 -4.52
N ARG A 153 -7.22 10.27 -3.58
CA ARG A 153 -6.14 9.34 -3.26
C ARG A 153 -6.54 8.48 -2.07
N LEU A 154 -6.30 7.18 -2.19
CA LEU A 154 -6.52 6.20 -1.13
C LEU A 154 -5.21 5.94 -0.41
N CYS A 155 -5.14 6.33 0.85
CA CYS A 155 -3.98 6.13 1.70
C CYS A 155 -4.25 4.97 2.65
N TRP A 156 -3.43 3.93 2.59
CA TRP A 156 -3.63 2.69 3.30
C TRP A 156 -2.80 2.61 4.58
N CYS A 157 -3.39 1.91 5.53
CA CYS A 157 -2.73 1.42 6.71
C CYS A 157 -3.04 -0.07 6.93
N GLY A 158 -1.97 -0.86 7.08
CA GLY A 158 -2.06 -2.26 7.48
C GLY A 158 -2.11 -2.40 9.00
N LYS A 159 -3.27 -2.78 9.54
CA LYS A 159 -3.33 -3.26 10.92
C LYS A 159 -3.04 -4.76 10.93
N MET A 160 -2.08 -5.18 11.74
CA MET A 160 -1.73 -6.59 11.92
C MET A 160 -2.01 -7.02 13.37
N THR A 161 -2.33 -8.30 13.56
CA THR A 161 -2.55 -8.94 14.88
C THR A 161 -1.25 -9.32 15.60
N MET A 162 -0.10 -8.79 15.18
CA MET A 162 1.19 -9.08 15.79
C MET A 162 1.43 -8.16 17.02
N PRO A 163 2.14 -8.64 18.06
CA PRO A 163 2.37 -7.89 19.30
C PRO A 163 3.14 -6.57 19.13
N GLU A 164 3.79 -6.37 17.98
CA GLU A 164 4.64 -5.22 17.68
C GLU A 164 3.91 -4.07 16.95
N CYS A 165 2.83 -4.33 16.20
CA CYS A 165 2.03 -3.29 15.52
C CYS A 165 0.71 -3.07 16.28
N ARG A 166 0.83 -2.73 17.57
CA ARG A 166 -0.34 -2.65 18.46
C ARG A 166 -1.34 -1.58 18.01
N ILE A 167 -0.89 -0.55 17.30
CA ILE A 167 -1.70 0.55 16.78
C ILE A 167 -0.97 1.15 15.58
N CYS A 168 -1.44 0.87 14.37
CA CYS A 168 -0.78 1.37 13.16
C CYS A 168 -1.69 2.22 12.29
N CYS A 169 -2.94 2.51 12.68
CA CYS A 169 -3.88 3.33 11.89
C CYS A 169 -4.61 4.38 12.76
N VAL A 170 -3.91 5.02 13.71
CA VAL A 170 -4.53 5.97 14.65
C VAL A 170 -4.12 7.41 14.35
N SER A 171 -2.89 7.60 13.92
CA SER A 171 -2.38 8.89 13.51
C SER A 171 -2.57 9.07 11.99
N PRO A 172 -2.85 10.29 11.51
CA PRO A 172 -2.83 10.60 10.08
C PRO A 172 -1.55 10.14 9.37
N TRP A 173 -0.43 10.21 10.07
CA TRP A 173 0.90 9.82 9.59
C TRP A 173 1.03 8.33 9.31
N ASP A 174 0.20 7.49 9.94
CA ASP A 174 0.32 6.05 9.77
C ASP A 174 -0.22 5.56 8.42
N TYR A 175 -1.10 6.35 7.79
CA TYR A 175 -1.65 6.09 6.45
C TYR A 175 -0.65 6.53 5.38
N SER A 176 0.53 5.93 5.38
CA SER A 176 1.71 6.32 4.59
C SER A 176 1.84 5.60 3.25
N VAL A 177 1.05 4.54 3.03
CA VAL A 177 1.13 3.74 1.80
C VAL A 177 0.07 4.20 0.81
N ASP A 178 0.48 4.42 -0.43
CA ASP A 178 -0.44 4.76 -1.52
C ASP A 178 -1.13 3.49 -2.06
N ALA A 179 -2.46 3.46 -1.99
CA ALA A 179 -3.28 2.36 -2.50
C ALA A 179 -4.01 2.72 -3.81
N GLY A 180 -3.64 3.84 -4.43
CA GLY A 180 -4.13 4.25 -5.73
C GLY A 180 -5.11 5.42 -5.72
N LEU A 181 -5.68 5.66 -6.90
CA LEU A 181 -6.61 6.77 -7.16
C LEU A 181 -8.00 6.24 -7.51
N VAL A 182 -9.02 6.95 -7.02
CA VAL A 182 -10.42 6.75 -7.41
C VAL A 182 -10.98 8.06 -7.94
N ASP A 183 -11.59 7.99 -9.12
CA ASP A 183 -12.31 9.11 -9.71
C ASP A 183 -13.80 9.00 -9.39
N VAL A 184 -14.35 10.10 -8.89
CA VAL A 184 -15.77 10.24 -8.62
C VAL A 184 -16.34 11.20 -9.65
N THR A 185 -17.29 10.70 -10.42
CA THR A 185 -18.01 11.46 -11.45
C THR A 185 -19.42 11.78 -10.97
N GLY A 186 -20.11 12.71 -11.62
CA GLY A 186 -21.48 13.07 -11.26
C GLY A 186 -21.74 14.54 -11.47
N PRO A 187 -22.99 14.99 -11.28
CA PRO A 187 -23.28 16.41 -11.31
C PRO A 187 -22.43 17.09 -10.23
N GLU A 188 -21.75 18.18 -10.58
CA GLU A 188 -21.11 19.05 -9.58
C GLU A 188 -22.15 19.34 -8.50
N GLY A 189 -21.84 18.96 -7.25
CA GLY A 189 -22.76 19.09 -6.12
C GLY A 189 -23.15 20.55 -5.96
N ASN A 190 -24.27 20.92 -6.58
CA ASN A 190 -25.00 22.20 -6.53
C ASN A 190 -26.21 22.25 -7.51
N ILE A 191 -26.54 21.17 -8.24
CA ILE A 191 -27.80 21.13 -9.00
C ILE A 191 -28.95 20.88 -8.02
N ILE A 192 -29.57 21.96 -7.54
CA ILE A 192 -30.92 21.93 -7.00
C ILE A 192 -31.84 21.55 -8.17
N VAL A 193 -32.29 20.31 -8.22
CA VAL A 193 -33.42 19.94 -9.10
C VAL A 193 -34.65 20.61 -8.51
N THR A 194 -34.95 21.83 -8.97
CA THR A 194 -36.22 22.47 -8.68
C THR A 194 -37.30 21.67 -9.42
N PRO A 195 -38.31 21.11 -8.72
CA PRO A 195 -39.42 20.47 -9.39
C PRO A 195 -40.11 21.50 -10.31
N PRO A 196 -40.62 21.10 -11.49
CA PRO A 196 -41.30 22.03 -12.38
C PRO A 196 -42.44 22.72 -11.62
N ALA A 197 -42.37 24.05 -11.56
CA ALA A 197 -43.43 24.87 -11.01
C ALA A 197 -44.67 24.72 -11.89
N GLY A 198 -45.65 23.94 -11.44
CA GLY A 198 -46.93 23.83 -12.16
C GLY A 198 -47.65 22.51 -11.98
N LEU A 199 -48.03 22.17 -10.74
CA LEU A 199 -49.24 21.38 -10.47
C LEU A 199 -49.89 21.97 -9.23
N GLY A 200 -50.53 23.13 -9.42
CA GLY A 200 -51.53 23.70 -8.54
C GLY A 200 -52.89 23.61 -9.20
#